data_AF-A0A7V2KS88-F1
#
_entry.id   AF-A0A7V2KS88-F1
#
_cell.length_a   1.000
_cell.length_b   1.000
_cell.length_c   1.000
_cell.angle_alpha   90.00
_cell.angle_beta   90.00
_cell.angle_gamma   90.00
#
_symmetry.space_group_name_H-M   'P 1'
#
loop_
_entity.id
_entity.type
_entity.pdbx_description
1 polymer ?
#
loop_
_entity_poly.entity_id
_entity_poly.type
_entity_poly.pdbx_seq_one_letter_code
_entity_poly.pdbx_strand_id
1 'polypeptide(L)' 'MRRGCMSLGEVRCDICQRTIPYPERYLIVDEEDGVEVEEGKSVHYCVECALNKGYAHYKEDKGESILTFFPEPDIASE' A
#
# COMPACT_ATOMS: atom_id res chain seq x y z
N MET A 1 -7.27 3.98 -7.01
CA MET A 1 -6.36 2.89 -7.49
C MET A 1 -5.09 2.83 -6.64
N ARG A 2 -4.72 1.65 -6.16
CA ARG A 2 -3.52 1.42 -5.34
C ARG A 2 -2.26 1.27 -6.19
N ARG A 3 -1.19 1.96 -5.80
CA ARG A 3 0.11 2.00 -6.49
C ARG A 3 1.24 1.70 -5.50
N GLY A 4 1.94 0.59 -5.71
CA GLY A 4 3.15 0.26 -4.94
C GLY A 4 4.37 1.00 -5.48
N CYS A 5 5.12 1.69 -4.62
CA CYS A 5 6.28 2.49 -4.98
C CYS A 5 7.49 2.16 -4.08
N MET A 6 8.69 2.59 -4.49
CA MET A 6 9.92 2.52 -3.71
C MET A 6 10.37 3.94 -3.34
N SER A 7 10.64 4.18 -2.06
CA SER A 7 11.05 5.49 -1.58
C SER A 7 12.50 5.80 -1.96
N LEU A 8 12.77 7.07 -2.24
CA LEU A 8 14.12 7.63 -2.38
C LEU A 8 14.63 8.27 -1.08
N GLY A 9 13.87 8.15 0.03
CA GLY A 9 14.23 8.67 1.35
C GLY A 9 13.53 9.98 1.75
N GLU A 10 12.65 10.50 0.90
CA GLU A 10 12.01 11.81 1.08
C GLU A 10 10.49 11.73 1.31
N VAL A 11 9.89 10.54 1.15
CA VAL A 11 8.44 10.35 1.27
C VAL A 11 8.04 10.27 2.74
N ARG A 12 6.94 10.91 3.13
CA ARG A 12 6.38 10.87 4.49
C ARG A 12 5.06 10.11 4.48
N CYS A 13 4.88 9.21 5.45
CA CYS A 13 3.60 8.52 5.64
C CYS A 13 2.56 9.52 6.17
N ASP A 14 1.38 9.59 5.53
CA ASP A 14 0.33 10.53 5.91
C ASP A 14 -0.36 10.15 7.25
N ILE A 15 -0.28 8.88 7.69
CA ILE A 15 -0.79 8.45 9.01
C ILE A 15 0.22 8.66 10.13
N CYS A 16 1.32 7.91 10.13
CA CYS A 16 2.26 7.93 11.25
C CYS A 16 3.31 9.04 11.14
N GLN A 17 3.30 9.80 10.04
CA GLN A 17 4.16 10.96 9.82
C GLN A 17 5.67 10.64 9.84
N ARG A 18 6.05 9.36 9.79
CA ARG A 18 7.45 8.94 9.63
C ARG A 18 7.93 9.17 8.21
N THR A 19 9.18 9.56 8.07
CA THR A 19 9.88 9.52 6.78
C THR A 19 10.15 8.06 6.42
N ILE A 20 9.82 7.69 5.18
CA ILE A 20 10.03 6.35 4.63
C ILE A 20 11.42 6.36 3.99
N PRO A 21 12.41 5.65 4.57
CA PRO A 21 13.79 5.67 4.10
C PRO A 21 13.94 4.97 2.75
N TYR A 22 15.03 5.27 2.03
CA TYR A 22 15.47 4.43 0.91
C TYR A 22 16.06 3.11 1.45
N PRO A 23 15.80 1.94 0.83
CA PRO A 23 14.91 1.66 -0.31
C PRO A 23 13.57 1.03 0.14
N GLU A 24 12.90 1.57 1.16
CA GLU A 24 11.66 1.00 1.68
C GLU A 24 10.48 1.21 0.70
N ARG A 25 9.58 0.23 0.62
CA ARG A 25 8.36 0.32 -0.20
C ARG A 25 7.29 1.15 0.50
N TYR A 26 6.37 1.69 -0.27
CA TYR A 26 5.19 2.40 0.23
C TYR A 26 4.03 2.32 -0.76
N LEU A 27 2.85 2.67 -0.29
CA LEU A 27 1.61 2.69 -1.06
C LEU A 27 1.22 4.14 -1.35
N ILE A 28 0.83 4.42 -2.60
CA ILE A 28 0.04 5.59 -2.98
C ILE A 28 -1.37 5.11 -3.31
N VAL A 29 -2.36 5.76 -2.73
CA VAL A 29 -3.78 5.51 -3.00
C VAL A 29 -4.52 6.84 -3.02
N ASP A 30 -5.53 6.94 -3.87
CA ASP A 30 -6.39 8.12 -3.94
C ASP A 30 -7.55 7.91 -2.98
N GLU A 31 -7.70 8.83 -2.02
CA GLU A 31 -8.72 8.77 -0.98
C GLU A 31 -9.55 10.05 -0.91
N GLU A 32 -10.79 9.88 -0.48
CA GLU A 32 -11.69 10.93 0.01
C GLU A 32 -12.26 10.46 1.36
N ASP A 33 -12.19 11.31 2.39
CA ASP A 33 -12.61 11.00 3.77
C ASP A 33 -12.06 9.66 4.33
N GLY A 34 -10.85 9.28 3.92
CA GLY A 34 -10.17 8.07 4.37
C GLY A 34 -10.66 6.78 3.69
N VAL A 35 -11.47 6.88 2.65
CA VAL A 35 -11.96 5.78 1.82
C VAL A 35 -11.31 5.87 0.43
N GLU A 36 -10.87 4.74 -0.11
CA GLU A 36 -10.32 4.67 -1.46
C GLU A 36 -11.38 5.03 -2.51
N VAL A 37 -11.03 5.95 -3.41
CA VAL A 37 -11.86 6.40 -4.53
C VAL A 37 -11.07 6.32 -5.85
N GLU A 38 -11.76 6.41 -6.98
CA GLU A 38 -11.10 6.40 -8.29
C GLU A 38 -10.25 7.65 -8.51
N GLU A 39 -10.78 8.82 -8.16
CA GLU A 39 -10.11 10.11 -8.26
C GLU A 39 -10.34 10.89 -6.97
N GLY A 40 -9.26 11.22 -6.27
CA GLY A 40 -9.29 11.84 -4.96
C GLY A 40 -7.94 12.41 -4.60
N LYS A 41 -7.71 12.69 -3.32
CA LYS A 41 -6.39 13.14 -2.87
C LYS A 41 -5.46 11.94 -2.77
N SER A 42 -4.33 11.98 -3.48
CA SER A 42 -3.28 10.99 -3.31
C SER A 42 -2.68 11.08 -1.90
N VAL A 43 -2.71 9.97 -1.19
CA VAL A 43 -2.12 9.78 0.14
C VAL A 43 -1.07 8.68 0.11
N HIS A 44 -0.08 8.80 0.98
CA HIS A 44 1.10 7.96 1.04
C HIS A 44 1.11 7.16 2.35
N TYR A 45 1.19 5.84 2.25
CA TYR A 45 1.25 4.95 3.41
C TYR A 45 2.54 4.13 3.41
N CYS A 46 3.26 4.14 4.53
CA CYS A 46 4.31 3.15 4.76
C CYS A 46 3.70 1.74 4.82
N VAL A 47 4.53 0.71 4.64
CA VAL A 47 4.06 -0.70 4.61
C VAL A 47 3.19 -1.03 5.83
N GLU A 48 3.63 -0.67 7.03
CA GLU A 48 2.88 -0.95 8.27
C GLU A 48 1.50 -0.31 8.31
N CYS A 49 1.38 0.97 7.90
CA CYS A 49 0.09 1.66 7.88
C CYS A 49 -0.83 1.09 6.80
N ALA A 50 -0.28 0.71 5.64
CA ALA A 50 -1.03 0.05 4.58
C ALA A 50 -1.55 -1.33 5.01
N LEU A 51 -0.75 -2.11 5.74
CA LEU A 51 -1.17 -3.40 6.32
C LEU A 51 -2.29 -3.21 7.35
N ASN A 52 -2.12 -2.26 8.28
CA ASN A 52 -3.13 -1.97 9.31
C ASN A 52 -4.46 -1.49 8.72
N LYS A 53 -4.43 -0.79 7.58
CA LYS A 53 -5.63 -0.34 6.87
C LYS A 53 -6.26 -1.44 6.00
N GLY A 54 -5.63 -2.60 5.87
CA GLY A 54 -6.06 -3.68 4.98
C GLY A 54 -5.83 -3.38 3.49
N TYR A 55 -4.99 -2.38 3.19
CA TYR A 55 -4.65 -2.01 1.81
C TYR A 55 -3.48 -2.80 1.26
N ALA A 56 -2.71 -3.42 2.14
CA ALA A 56 -1.66 -4.36 1.80
C ALA A 56 -1.85 -5.66 2.58
N HIS A 57 -1.33 -6.74 2.02
CA HIS A 57 -1.19 -8.02 2.72
C HIS A 57 0.06 -8.74 2.22
N TYR A 58 0.54 -9.70 2.99
CA TYR A 58 1.54 -10.67 2.52
C TYR A 58 0.82 -11.92 2.05
N LYS A 59 1.21 -12.42 0.89
CA LYS A 59 0.79 -13.73 0.37
C LYS A 59 1.99 -14.63 0.20
N GLU A 60 1.82 -15.93 0.38
CA GLU A 60 2.83 -16.90 -0.04
C GLU A 60 2.66 -17.23 -1.51
N ASP A 61 3.73 -17.11 -2.29
CA ASP A 61 3.82 -17.61 -3.66
C ASP A 61 5.10 -18.44 -3.77
N LYS A 62 4.97 -19.72 -4.13
CA LYS A 62 6.10 -20.65 -4.28
C LYS A 62 7.05 -20.71 -3.06
N GLY A 63 6.50 -20.53 -1.85
CA GLY A 63 7.25 -20.55 -0.60
C GLY A 63 7.94 -19.22 -0.24
N GLU A 64 7.70 -18.15 -1.01
CA GLU A 64 8.18 -16.80 -0.72
C GLU A 64 7.03 -15.89 -0.27
N SER A 65 7.27 -15.07 0.74
CA SER A 65 6.30 -14.07 1.20
C SER A 65 6.38 -12.81 0.33
N ILE A 66 5.31 -12.50 -0.38
CA ILE A 66 5.21 -11.36 -1.30
C ILE A 66 4.26 -10.31 -0.73
N LEU A 67 4.77 -9.09 -0.48
CA LEU A 67 3.94 -7.93 -0.17
C LEU A 67 3.12 -7.51 -1.40
N THR A 68 1.79 -7.52 -1.25
CA THR A 68 0.83 -7.19 -2.29
C THR A 68 -0.04 -6.01 -1.85
N PHE A 69 -0.16 -4.98 -2.68
CA PHE A 69 -1.00 -3.79 -2.44
C PHE A 69 -2.36 -3.86 -3.16
N PHE A 70 -2.59 -4.86 -3.98
CA PHE A 70 -3.84 -4.99 -4.74
C PHE A 70 -4.90 -5.72 -3.91
N PRO A 71 -6.19 -5.41 -4.10
CA PRO A 71 -7.24 -6.33 -3.66
C PRO A 71 -7.00 -7.68 -4.34
N GLU A 72 -7.24 -8.78 -3.61
CA GLU A 72 -7.21 -10.10 -4.22
C GLU A 72 -8.23 -10.11 -5.36
N PRO A 73 -7.87 -10.52 -6.59
CA PRO A 73 -8.90 -10.83 -7.56
C PRO A 73 -9.77 -11.93 -6.96
N ASP A 74 -11.09 -11.79 -7.04
CA ASP A 74 -12.04 -12.88 -6.83
C ASP A 74 -11.79 -13.97 -7.89
N ILE A 75 -10.70 -14.74 -7.74
CA ILE A 75 -10.52 -15.98 -8.49
C ILE A 75 -11.34 -17.00 -7.73
N ALA A 76 -12.66 -17.00 -7.99
CA ALA A 76 -13.48 -18.15 -7.71
C ALA A 76 -12.77 -19.37 -8.31
N SER A 77 -12.38 -20.29 -7.45
CA SER A 77 -11.83 -21.57 -7.86
C SER A 77 -12.96 -22.34 -8.53
N GLU A 78 -13.07 -22.26 -9.86
CA GLU A 78 -13.90 -23.14 -10.70
C GLU A 78 -13.12 -24.40 -11.10
#